data_AF-A0A252ADD6-F1
#
_entry.id   AF-A0A252ADD6-F1
#
_cell.length_a   1.000
_cell.length_b   1.000
_cell.length_c   1.000
_cell.angle_alpha   90.00
_cell.angle_beta   90.00
_cell.angle_gamma   90.00
#
_symmetry.space_group_name_H-M   'P 1'
#
loop_
_entity.id
_entity.type
_entity.pdbx_description
1 polymer ?
#
loop_
_entity_poly.entity_id
_entity_poly.type
_entity_poly.pdbx_seq_one_letter_code
_entity_poly.pdbx_strand_id
1 'polypeptide(L)'
;MTPPSNERTLRHEIWHRHAGDEWSAFEQLPPSIRQRLREHAYDAWSVNALILWRHYKRVHGPNRRAERALIRYLDYCERLERDAFATRYHNSYGTPLPHDAAVASILRYTAPATP
;
A
#
# COMPACT_ATOMS: atom_id res chain seq x y z
N MET A 1 0.85 13.15 24.06
CA MET A 1 1.28 11.74 24.21
C MET A 1 0.63 10.94 23.11
N THR A 2 1.42 10.38 22.19
CA THR A 2 0.93 9.47 21.16
C THR A 2 0.59 8.14 21.83
N PRO A 3 -0.59 7.54 21.60
CA PRO A 3 -0.91 6.23 22.15
C PRO A 3 0.11 5.17 21.67
N PRO A 4 0.36 4.11 22.45
CA PRO A 4 1.26 3.04 22.02
C PRO A 4 0.74 2.42 20.73
N SER A 5 1.53 2.54 19.66
CA SER A 5 1.19 1.98 18.36
C SER A 5 1.53 0.50 18.33
N ASN A 6 0.57 -0.36 17.95
CA ASN A 6 0.82 -1.77 17.63
C ASN A 6 1.54 -1.94 16.28
N GLU A 7 1.95 -0.84 15.65
CA GLU A 7 2.68 -0.82 14.39
C GLU A 7 4.09 -1.38 14.60
N ARG A 8 4.22 -2.67 14.36
CA ARG A 8 5.49 -3.43 14.39
C ARG A 8 6.30 -3.32 13.09
N THR A 9 5.87 -2.44 12.19
CA THR A 9 6.45 -2.26 10.86
C THR A 9 7.12 -0.90 10.73
N LEU A 10 8.01 -0.76 9.76
CA LEU A 10 8.84 0.44 9.55
C LEU A 10 8.12 1.58 8.87
N ARG A 11 6.80 1.46 8.73
CA ARG A 11 5.99 2.33 7.91
C ARG A 11 6.09 3.78 8.31
N HIS A 12 6.13 4.05 9.61
CA HIS A 12 6.30 5.40 10.14
C HIS A 12 7.70 5.99 9.86
N GLU A 13 8.70 5.15 9.57
CA GLU A 13 10.04 5.56 9.15
C GLU A 13 10.11 5.84 7.63
N ILE A 14 9.29 5.14 6.84
CA ILE A 14 9.30 5.21 5.36
C ILE A 14 8.27 6.22 4.83
N TRP A 15 7.10 6.27 5.44
CA TRP A 15 5.92 6.97 4.94
C TRP A 15 5.39 7.98 5.94
N HIS A 16 4.89 9.09 5.41
CA HIS A 16 4.23 10.12 6.20
C HIS A 16 2.71 9.92 6.19
N ARG A 17 2.09 9.78 7.36
CA ARG A 17 0.63 9.70 7.51
C ARG A 17 0.01 11.08 7.61
N HIS A 18 -0.85 11.43 6.66
CA HIS A 18 -1.65 12.64 6.79
C HIS A 18 -2.84 12.41 7.73
N ALA A 19 -3.09 13.39 8.60
CA ALA A 19 -4.23 13.38 9.50
C ALA A 19 -5.55 13.63 8.74
N GLY A 20 -6.63 12.99 9.19
CA GLY A 20 -7.97 13.17 8.64
C GLY A 20 -8.91 12.03 9.01
N ASP A 21 -10.16 12.14 8.57
CA ASP A 21 -11.15 11.07 8.68
C ASP A 21 -10.92 10.02 7.58
N GLU A 22 -10.42 8.85 7.98
CA GLU A 22 -10.13 7.76 7.04
C GLU A 22 -11.38 7.14 6.41
N TRP A 23 -12.49 7.11 7.15
CA TRP A 23 -13.73 6.54 6.64
C TRP A 23 -14.30 7.44 5.54
N SER A 24 -14.44 8.74 5.85
CA SER A 24 -14.89 9.72 4.86
C SER A 24 -13.94 9.81 3.67
N ALA A 25 -12.63 9.71 3.89
CA ALA A 25 -11.67 9.73 2.80
C ALA A 25 -11.80 8.51 1.88
N PHE A 26 -12.03 7.33 2.46
CA PHE A 26 -12.22 6.09 1.72
C PHE A 26 -13.47 6.16 0.84
N GLU A 27 -14.60 6.66 1.36
CA GLU A 27 -15.86 6.76 0.62
C GLU A 27 -15.78 7.68 -0.61
N GLN A 28 -14.90 8.69 -0.58
CA GLN A 28 -14.68 9.61 -1.69
C GLN A 28 -13.85 9.02 -2.85
N LEU A 29 -13.21 7.86 -2.65
CA LEU A 29 -12.38 7.23 -3.66
C LEU A 29 -13.21 6.46 -4.71
N PRO A 30 -12.77 6.42 -5.97
CA PRO A 30 -13.38 5.57 -6.99
C PRO A 30 -13.41 4.09 -6.59
N PRO A 31 -14.43 3.31 -7.02
CA PRO A 31 -14.58 1.90 -6.65
C PRO A 31 -13.34 1.04 -6.92
N SER A 32 -12.65 1.27 -8.05
CA SER A 32 -11.43 0.56 -8.45
C SER A 32 -10.28 0.74 -7.45
N ILE A 33 -10.09 1.98 -6.97
CA ILE A 33 -9.05 2.31 -5.98
C ILE A 33 -9.44 1.75 -4.61
N ARG A 34 -10.71 1.87 -4.21
CA ARG A 34 -11.21 1.27 -2.97
C ARG A 34 -11.00 -0.24 -2.94
N GLN A 35 -11.30 -0.92 -4.05
CA GLN A 35 -11.03 -2.35 -4.19
C GLN A 35 -9.54 -2.63 -4.02
N ARG A 36 -8.68 -1.93 -4.76
CA ARG A 36 -7.23 -2.14 -4.70
C ARG A 36 -6.67 -1.93 -3.29
N LEU A 37 -7.12 -0.90 -2.57
CA LEU A 37 -6.72 -0.65 -1.18
C LEU A 37 -7.11 -1.79 -0.22
N ARG A 38 -8.23 -2.48 -0.46
CA ARG A 38 -8.64 -3.65 0.35
C ARG A 38 -7.80 -4.89 0.05
N GLU A 39 -7.29 -5.00 -1.18
CA GLU A 39 -6.49 -6.12 -1.66
C GLU A 39 -5.02 -6.01 -1.29
N HIS A 40 -4.49 -4.79 -1.17
CA HIS A 40 -3.11 -4.57 -0.80
C HIS A 40 -2.79 -5.13 0.59
N ALA A 41 -1.62 -5.75 0.71
CA ALA A 41 -1.06 -6.07 2.01
C ALA A 41 -0.54 -4.79 2.70
N TYR A 42 -0.16 -3.80 1.90
CA TYR A 42 0.16 -2.45 2.32
C TYR A 42 -1.11 -1.59 2.52
N ASP A 43 -1.45 -1.22 3.76
CA ASP A 43 -2.40 -0.14 4.05
C ASP A 43 -1.78 1.23 3.71
N ALA A 44 -2.30 1.86 2.65
CA ALA A 44 -1.83 3.16 2.16
C ALA A 44 -2.41 4.37 2.91
N TRP A 45 -3.27 4.14 3.91
CA TRP A 45 -4.11 5.13 4.58
C TRP A 45 -5.03 5.89 3.62
N SER A 46 -6.35 5.80 3.84
CA SER A 46 -7.37 6.35 2.94
C SER A 46 -7.21 7.86 2.69
N VAL A 47 -6.73 8.63 3.68
CA VAL A 47 -6.47 10.06 3.56
C VAL A 47 -5.34 10.34 2.55
N ASN A 48 -4.23 9.60 2.65
CA ASN A 48 -3.11 9.72 1.71
C ASN A 48 -3.54 9.33 0.29
N ALA A 49 -4.26 8.22 0.15
CA ALA A 49 -4.79 7.78 -1.14
C ALA A 49 -5.72 8.82 -1.76
N LEU A 50 -6.55 9.51 -0.96
CA LEU A 50 -7.42 10.58 -1.43
C LEU A 50 -6.64 11.83 -1.89
N ILE A 51 -5.57 12.21 -1.18
CA ILE A 51 -4.68 13.31 -1.60
C ILE A 51 -4.07 13.00 -2.97
N LEU A 52 -3.54 11.79 -3.15
CA LEU A 52 -2.98 11.33 -4.42
C LEU A 52 -4.04 11.29 -5.52
N TRP A 53 -5.25 10.80 -5.21
CA TRP A 53 -6.36 10.78 -6.16
C TRP A 53 -6.72 12.19 -6.64
N ARG A 54 -6.82 13.17 -5.74
CA ARG A 54 -7.09 14.56 -6.11
C ARG A 54 -6.01 15.12 -7.04
N HIS A 55 -4.75 14.76 -6.81
CA HIS A 55 -3.64 15.13 -7.68
C HIS A 55 -3.78 14.50 -9.08
N TYR A 56 -3.89 13.17 -9.16
CA TYR A 56 -4.02 12.46 -10.45
C TYR A 56 -5.27 12.86 -11.24
N LYS A 57 -6.40 13.08 -10.54
CA LYS A 57 -7.64 13.61 -11.13
C LYS A 57 -7.41 14.99 -11.76
N ARG A 58 -6.58 15.84 -11.15
CA ARG A 58 -6.24 17.16 -11.71
C ARG A 58 -5.31 17.07 -12.92
N VAL A 59 -4.33 16.15 -12.90
CA VAL A 59 -3.33 16.00 -13.97
C VAL A 59 -3.89 15.29 -15.21
N HIS A 60 -4.71 14.26 -15.04
CA HIS A 60 -5.18 13.41 -16.14
C HIS A 60 -6.69 13.52 -16.41
N GLY A 61 -7.44 14.25 -15.58
CA GLY A 61 -8.90 14.28 -15.60
C GLY A 61 -9.53 13.10 -14.83
N PRO A 62 -10.86 13.15 -14.56
CA PRO A 62 -11.58 12.10 -13.82
C PRO A 62 -11.91 10.89 -14.70
N ASN A 63 -10.90 10.24 -15.25
CA ASN A 63 -11.07 9.11 -16.16
C ASN A 63 -10.34 7.86 -15.65
N ARG A 64 -10.62 6.72 -16.29
CA ARG A 64 -9.97 5.43 -15.98
C ARG A 64 -8.45 5.47 -16.12
N ARG A 65 -7.88 6.39 -16.89
CA ARG A 65 -6.42 6.54 -17.02
C ARG A 65 -5.82 7.09 -15.73
N ALA A 66 -6.45 8.07 -15.09
CA ALA A 66 -6.05 8.59 -13.79
C ALA A 66 -6.12 7.52 -12.70
N GLU A 67 -7.22 6.75 -12.67
CA GLU A 67 -7.37 5.63 -11.72
C GLU A 67 -6.26 4.59 -11.89
N ARG A 68 -5.98 4.16 -13.14
CA ARG A 68 -4.91 3.20 -13.44
C ARG A 68 -3.51 3.76 -13.10
N ALA A 69 -3.30 5.07 -13.27
CA ALA A 69 -2.04 5.70 -12.89
C ALA A 69 -1.84 5.66 -11.37
N LEU A 70 -2.87 5.98 -10.59
CA LEU A 70 -2.83 5.89 -9.14
C LEU A 70 -2.63 4.44 -8.67
N ILE A 71 -3.36 3.47 -9.23
CA ILE A 71 -3.21 2.06 -8.88
C ILE A 71 -1.76 1.60 -9.08
N ARG A 72 -1.15 1.92 -10.24
CA ARG A 72 0.27 1.60 -10.49
C ARG A 72 1.22 2.27 -9.50
N TYR A 73 0.90 3.48 -9.06
CA TYR A 73 1.70 4.17 -8.05
C TYR A 73 1.58 3.49 -6.68
N LEU A 74 0.38 3.04 -6.28
CA LEU A 74 0.17 2.25 -5.06
C LEU A 74 0.93 0.92 -5.12
N ASP A 75 0.90 0.23 -6.26
CA ASP A 75 1.69 -1.00 -6.49
C ASP A 75 3.19 -0.75 -6.36
N TYR A 76 3.67 0.40 -6.82
CA TYR A 76 5.06 0.79 -6.68
C TYR A 76 5.43 1.05 -5.21
N CYS A 77 4.58 1.75 -4.45
CA CYS A 77 4.80 1.95 -3.02
C CYS A 77 4.83 0.63 -2.24
N GLU A 78 3.95 -0.32 -2.57
CA GLU A 78 3.96 -1.66 -1.97
C GLU A 78 5.29 -2.39 -2.23
N ARG A 79 5.84 -2.27 -3.45
CA ARG A 79 7.16 -2.84 -3.75
C ARG A 79 8.27 -2.20 -2.93
N LEU A 80 8.28 -0.87 -2.81
CA LEU A 80 9.28 -0.17 -1.99
C LEU A 80 9.23 -0.59 -0.52
N GLU A 81 8.02 -0.75 0.03
CA GLU A 81 7.88 -1.22 1.42
C GLU A 81 8.37 -2.66 1.61
N ARG A 82 8.05 -3.54 0.65
CA ARG A 82 8.55 -4.92 0.68
C ARG A 82 10.06 -4.97 0.63
N ASP A 83 10.69 -4.22 -0.27
CA ASP A 83 12.15 -4.17 -0.40
C ASP A 83 12.80 -3.63 0.88
N ALA A 84 12.24 -2.59 1.48
CA ALA A 84 12.71 -2.04 2.75
C ALA A 84 12.59 -3.06 3.90
N PHE A 85 11.48 -3.79 3.97
CA PHE A 85 11.26 -4.81 4.98
C PHE A 85 12.19 -6.01 4.80
N ALA A 86 12.35 -6.50 3.57
CA ALA A 86 13.28 -7.57 3.22
C ALA A 86 14.71 -7.21 3.58
N THR A 87 15.14 -5.99 3.26
CA THR A 87 16.48 -5.48 3.59
C THR A 87 16.71 -5.46 5.10
N ARG A 88 15.78 -4.92 5.90
CA ARG A 88 15.96 -4.87 7.37
C ARG A 88 15.91 -6.26 8.00
N TYR A 89 15.04 -7.13 7.51
CA TYR A 89 14.98 -8.51 7.98
C TYR A 89 16.29 -9.24 7.72
N HIS A 90 16.82 -9.15 6.50
CA HIS A 90 18.11 -9.72 6.15
C HIS A 90 19.25 -9.17 7.01
N ASN A 91 19.29 -7.84 7.22
CA ASN A 91 20.31 -7.22 8.07
C ASN A 91 20.23 -7.66 9.54
N SER A 92 19.03 -8.00 10.02
CA SER A 92 18.81 -8.38 11.43
C SER A 92 19.03 -9.88 11.68
N TYR A 93 18.72 -10.74 10.70
CA TYR A 93 18.67 -12.19 10.88
C TYR A 93 19.58 -12.98 9.92
N GLY A 94 20.23 -12.31 8.96
CA GLY A 94 21.13 -12.92 7.97
C GLY A 94 20.44 -13.80 6.92
N THR A 95 19.10 -13.85 6.90
CA THR A 95 18.31 -14.72 6.03
C THR A 95 17.25 -13.93 5.26
N PRO A 96 16.80 -14.40 4.08
CA PRO A 96 15.70 -13.76 3.35
C PRO A 96 14.37 -13.94 4.08
N LEU A 97 13.37 -13.14 3.73
CA LEU A 97 12.02 -13.32 4.27
C LEU A 97 11.47 -14.71 3.89
N PRO A 98 10.87 -15.46 4.84
CA PRO A 98 10.38 -16.82 4.57
C PRO A 98 9.38 -16.92 3.40
N HIS A 99 8.54 -15.89 3.20
CA HIS A 99 7.58 -15.88 2.09
C HIS A 99 8.22 -15.55 0.73
N ASP A 100 9.27 -14.72 0.71
CA ASP A 100 10.03 -14.48 -0.51
C ASP A 100 10.85 -15.72 -0.89
N ALA A 101 11.44 -16.40 0.10
CA ALA A 101 12.12 -17.69 -0.09
C ALA A 101 11.16 -18.80 -0.59
N ALA A 102 9.90 -18.75 -0.16
CA ALA A 102 8.86 -19.70 -0.59
C ALA A 102 8.15 -19.30 -1.90
N VAL A 103 8.48 -18.15 -2.50
CA VAL A 103 7.80 -17.61 -3.71
C VAL A 103 6.28 -17.52 -3.53
N ALA A 104 5.82 -17.29 -2.29
CA ALA A 104 4.40 -17.24 -1.96
C ALA A 104 3.80 -15.91 -2.43
N SER A 105 2.57 -15.96 -2.97
CA SER A 105 1.84 -14.72 -3.25
C SER A 105 1.32 -14.09 -1.96
N ILE A 106 1.47 -12.77 -1.88
CA ILE A 106 1.03 -11.94 -0.74
C ILE A 106 -0.35 -11.31 -1.01
N LEU A 107 -0.89 -11.45 -2.23
CA LEU A 107 -2.22 -10.94 -2.55
C LEU A 107 -3.30 -11.84 -1.93
N ARG A 108 -4.18 -11.23 -1.13
CA ARG A 108 -5.24 -11.92 -0.38
C ARG A 108 -6.21 -12.74 -1.25
N TYR A 109 -6.35 -12.41 -2.53
CA TYR A 109 -7.30 -13.04 -3.45
C TYR A 109 -6.68 -13.58 -4.74
N THR A 110 -5.35 -13.66 -4.84
CA THR A 110 -4.79 -14.37 -5.99
C THR A 110 -5.04 -15.86 -5.81
N ALA A 111 -5.54 -16.54 -6.84
CA ALA A 111 -5.59 -17.99 -6.85
C ALA A 111 -4.14 -18.54 -6.75
N PRO A 112 -3.91 -19.65 -6.02
CA PRO A 112 -2.60 -20.28 -6.01
C PRO A 112 -2.18 -20.56 -7.46
N ALA A 113 -0.92 -20.25 -7.80
CA ALA A 113 -0.37 -20.63 -9.08
C ALA A 113 -0.48 -22.16 -9.19
N THR A 114 -1.28 -22.64 -10.13
CA THR A 114 -1.35 -24.07 -10.45
C THR A 114 0.03 -24.49 -10.97
N PRO A 115 0.60 -25.61 -10.47
CA PRO A 115 1.92 -26.10 -10.88
C PRO A 115 1.99 -26.45 -12.37
#